data_AF-A0A3D3JJS1-F1
#
_entry.id   AF-A0A3D3JJS1-F1
#
_cell.length_a   1.000
_cell.length_b   1.000
_cell.length_c   1.000
_cell.angle_alpha   90.00
_cell.angle_beta   90.00
_cell.angle_gamma   90.00
#
_symmetry.space_group_name_H-M   'P 1'
#
loop_
_entity.id
_entity.type
_entity.pdbx_description
1 polymer ?
#
loop_
_entity_poly.entity_id
_entity_poly.type
_entity_poly.pdbx_seq_one_letter_code
_entity_poly.pdbx_strand_id
1 'polypeptide(L)'
;MQEHQRRAAGHIMIRTDAKFWSDSTYRDTIYRQIDAGIAGIGVFLGELDTTAKMIGDIRERAGRRILVAADYEFGLPMRLEGGVAIPRAMALGRTTAEI
;
A
#
# COMPACT_ATOMS: atom_id res chain seq x y z
N MET A 1 -10.56 -5.97 23.06
CA MET A 1 -11.39 -5.38 21.98
C MET A 1 -12.67 -6.19 21.88
N GLN A 2 -13.83 -5.54 21.83
CA GLN A 2 -15.11 -6.23 21.70
C GLN A 2 -15.24 -6.82 20.29
N GLU A 3 -15.92 -7.96 20.11
CA GLU A 3 -15.92 -8.68 18.82
C GLU A 3 -16.43 -7.84 17.65
N HIS A 4 -17.42 -6.97 17.89
CA HIS A 4 -17.94 -6.07 16.86
C HIS A 4 -16.88 -5.08 16.34
N GLN A 5 -15.97 -4.60 17.21
CA GLN A 5 -14.89 -3.69 16.83
C GLN A 5 -13.88 -4.39 15.92
N ARG A 6 -13.58 -5.67 16.20
CA ARG A 6 -12.71 -6.49 15.36
C ARG A 6 -13.30 -6.68 13.97
N ARG A 7 -14.60 -6.97 13.89
CA ARG A 7 -15.31 -7.12 12.62
C ARG A 7 -15.32 -5.82 11.83
N ALA A 8 -15.59 -4.70 12.49
CA ALA A 8 -15.54 -3.38 11.85
C ALA A 8 -14.14 -3.05 11.31
N ALA A 9 -13.07 -3.34 12.06
CA ALA A 9 -11.69 -3.15 11.60
C ALA A 9 -11.40 -3.94 10.32
N GLY A 10 -12.00 -5.12 10.16
CA GLY A 10 -11.91 -5.95 8.94
C GLY A 10 -12.47 -5.31 7.67
N HIS A 11 -13.07 -4.12 7.73
CA HIS A 11 -13.52 -3.35 6.56
C HIS A 11 -12.68 -2.10 6.31
N ILE A 12 -11.61 -1.90 7.09
CA ILE A 12 -10.77 -0.70 7.03
C ILE A 12 -9.47 -1.02 6.30
N MET A 13 -9.11 -0.13 5.38
CA MET A 13 -7.79 -0.03 4.77
C MET A 13 -7.18 1.31 5.18
N ILE A 14 -5.95 1.30 5.68
CA ILE A 14 -5.22 2.53 6.02
C ILE A 14 -4.18 2.86 4.95
N ARG A 15 -3.84 4.13 4.83
CA ARG A 15 -2.69 4.55 4.02
C ARG A 15 -1.38 4.30 4.78
N THR A 16 -0.39 3.78 4.06
CA THR A 16 0.96 3.56 4.56
C THR A 16 1.99 4.09 3.56
N ASP A 17 2.89 4.94 4.06
CA ASP A 17 3.91 5.65 3.30
C ASP A 17 5.28 5.01 3.57
N ALA A 18 5.85 4.35 2.56
CA ALA A 18 7.11 3.62 2.71
C ALA A 18 8.30 4.53 3.06
N LYS A 19 8.26 5.78 2.62
CA LYS A 19 9.26 6.83 2.90
C LYS A 19 9.51 7.03 4.40
N PHE A 20 8.52 6.79 5.25
CA PHE A 20 8.62 6.97 6.70
C PHE A 20 8.86 5.65 7.45
N TRP A 21 9.10 4.54 6.75
CA TRP A 21 9.17 3.21 7.40
C TRP A 21 10.35 3.05 8.36
N SER A 22 11.42 3.84 8.16
CA SER A 22 12.57 3.89 9.07
C SER A 22 12.24 4.52 10.42
N ASP A 23 11.24 5.41 10.49
CA ASP A 23 10.76 6.01 11.74
C ASP A 23 9.98 4.97 12.55
N SER A 24 10.51 4.61 13.73
CA SER A 24 9.89 3.66 14.64
C SER A 24 8.53 4.12 15.12
N THR A 25 8.33 5.42 15.37
CA THR A 25 7.06 5.96 15.87
C THR A 25 5.96 5.82 14.82
N TYR A 26 6.30 6.07 13.56
CA TYR A 26 5.41 5.86 12.43
C TYR A 26 5.06 4.37 12.29
N ARG A 27 6.09 3.52 12.22
CA ARG A 27 5.94 2.07 12.09
C ARG A 27 5.09 1.46 13.21
N ASP A 28 5.33 1.85 14.46
CA ASP A 28 4.59 1.35 15.62
C ASP A 28 3.13 1.80 15.60
N THR A 29 2.83 2.97 15.02
CA THR A 29 1.46 3.42 14.80
C THR A 29 0.73 2.54 13.78
N ILE A 30 1.40 2.17 12.70
CA ILE A 30 0.85 1.22 11.71
C ILE A 30 0.65 -0.16 12.34
N TYR A 31 1.63 -0.66 13.10
CA TYR A 31 1.50 -1.95 13.79
C TYR A 31 0.33 -1.98 14.77
N ARG A 32 0.08 -0.91 15.53
CA ARG A 32 -1.12 -0.84 16.39
C ARG A 32 -2.43 -1.00 15.62
N GLN A 33 -2.53 -0.46 14.40
CA GLN A 33 -3.71 -0.64 13.56
C GLN A 33 -3.82 -2.08 13.02
N ILE A 34 -2.70 -2.67 12.62
CA ILE A 34 -2.63 -4.07 12.18
C ILE A 34 -3.08 -5.03 13.29
N ASP A 35 -2.56 -4.82 14.50
CA ASP A 35 -2.91 -5.57 15.71
C ASP A 35 -4.39 -5.37 16.10
N ALA A 36 -4.95 -4.18 15.83
CA ALA A 36 -6.37 -3.90 16.01
C ALA A 36 -7.27 -4.60 14.96
N GLY A 37 -6.68 -5.20 13.92
CA GLY A 37 -7.41 -6.07 12.99
C GLY A 37 -7.80 -5.45 11.65
N ILE A 38 -7.15 -4.35 11.23
CA ILE A 38 -7.45 -3.75 9.91
C ILE A 38 -7.25 -4.74 8.76
N ALA A 39 -8.04 -4.66 7.69
CA ALA A 39 -7.98 -5.64 6.62
C ALA A 39 -6.89 -5.37 5.57
N GLY A 40 -6.40 -4.13 5.46
CA GLY A 40 -5.43 -3.83 4.42
C GLY A 40 -4.69 -2.51 4.57
N ILE A 41 -3.74 -2.33 3.66
CA ILE A 41 -2.93 -1.12 3.52
C ILE A 41 -2.98 -0.62 2.07
N GLY A 42 -3.04 0.69 1.91
CA GLY A 42 -2.78 1.40 0.66
C GLY A 42 -1.35 1.92 0.67
N VAL A 43 -0.54 1.53 -0.32
CA VAL A 43 0.88 1.88 -0.41
C VAL A 43 1.07 3.20 -1.17
N PHE A 44 1.84 4.10 -0.56
CA PHE A 44 2.19 5.41 -1.10
C PHE A 44 3.67 5.71 -0.82
N LEU A 45 4.24 6.63 -1.59
CA LEU A 45 5.52 7.32 -1.39
C LEU A 45 6.68 6.44 -0.86
N GLY A 46 7.67 6.15 -1.69
CA GLY A 46 8.96 5.61 -1.25
C GLY A 46 9.66 4.78 -2.30
N GLU A 47 10.89 4.37 -2.01
CA GLU A 47 11.69 3.52 -2.89
C GLU A 47 11.14 2.09 -2.99
N LEU A 48 11.42 1.42 -4.11
CA LEU A 48 11.03 0.02 -4.36
C LEU A 48 11.40 -0.93 -3.21
N ASP A 49 12.67 -0.93 -2.80
CA ASP A 49 13.17 -1.86 -1.78
C ASP A 49 12.58 -1.57 -0.40
N THR A 50 12.43 -0.29 -0.06
CA THR A 50 11.85 0.13 1.22
C THR A 50 10.36 -0.23 1.27
N THR A 51 9.67 -0.09 0.14
CA THR A 51 8.27 -0.49 -0.01
C THR A 51 8.10 -2.01 0.11
N ALA A 52 8.95 -2.78 -0.57
CA ALA A 52 8.93 -4.24 -0.49
C ALA A 52 9.17 -4.71 0.95
N LYS A 53 10.17 -4.11 1.63
CA LYS A 53 10.45 -4.39 3.05
C LYS A 53 9.26 -4.05 3.94
N MET A 54 8.68 -2.86 3.80
CA MET A 54 7.49 -2.45 4.55
C MET A 54 6.33 -3.44 4.38
N ILE A 55 6.04 -3.86 3.15
CA ILE A 55 4.98 -4.83 2.88
C ILE A 55 5.30 -6.18 3.55
N GLY A 56 6.55 -6.63 3.49
CA GLY A 56 7.02 -7.84 4.15
C GLY A 56 6.82 -7.80 5.66
N ASP A 57 7.35 -6.75 6.30
CA ASP A 57 7.27 -6.52 7.74
C ASP A 57 5.81 -6.47 8.23
N ILE A 58 4.93 -5.77 7.51
CA ILE A 58 3.50 -5.68 7.86
C ILE A 58 2.81 -7.04 7.72
N ARG A 59 3.10 -7.80 6.65
CA ARG A 59 2.51 -9.14 6.45
C ARG A 59 2.95 -10.12 7.52
N GLU A 60 4.22 -10.07 7.91
CA GLU A 60 4.77 -10.88 9.01
C GLU A 60 4.07 -10.51 10.32
N ARG A 61 3.99 -9.22 10.65
CA ARG A 61 3.32 -8.76 11.87
C ARG A 61 1.84 -9.14 11.92
N ALA A 62 1.14 -9.06 10.79
CA ALA A 62 -0.29 -9.35 10.73
C ALA A 62 -0.61 -10.82 11.05
N GLY A 63 0.29 -11.77 10.73
CA GLY A 63 0.06 -13.20 10.90
C GLY A 63 -1.13 -13.76 10.10
N ARG A 64 -1.67 -12.99 9.15
CA ARG A 64 -2.84 -13.30 8.33
C ARG A 64 -2.74 -12.63 6.96
N ARG A 65 -3.64 -12.99 6.05
CA ARG A 65 -3.77 -12.29 4.76
C ARG A 65 -4.31 -10.89 4.99
N ILE A 66 -3.62 -9.90 4.42
CA ILE A 66 -4.05 -8.50 4.35
C ILE A 66 -4.12 -8.09 2.88
N LEU A 67 -5.05 -7.19 2.56
CA LEU A 67 -5.11 -6.59 1.24
C LEU A 67 -4.02 -5.52 1.13
N VAL A 68 -3.21 -5.58 0.09
CA VAL A 68 -2.23 -4.55 -0.25
C VAL A 68 -2.67 -3.93 -1.56
N ALA A 69 -2.97 -2.64 -1.54
CA ALA A 69 -3.42 -1.89 -2.70
C ALA A 69 -2.54 -0.67 -2.95
N ALA A 70 -2.54 -0.17 -4.18
CA ALA A 70 -1.88 1.06 -4.57
C ALA A 70 -2.46 1.53 -5.90
N ASP A 71 -2.43 2.84 -6.15
CA ASP A 71 -2.83 3.38 -7.45
C ASP A 71 -1.61 3.42 -8.36
N TYR A 72 -1.52 2.51 -9.33
CA TYR A 72 -0.44 2.45 -10.33
C TYR A 72 -0.98 2.70 -11.74
N GLU A 73 -1.84 3.70 -11.90
CA GLU A 73 -2.55 4.02 -13.15
C GLU A 73 -1.63 4.32 -14.34
N PHE A 74 -0.40 4.77 -14.07
CA PHE A 74 0.65 4.95 -15.08
C PHE A 74 1.97 4.27 -14.69
N GLY A 75 1.86 3.15 -13.96
CA GLY A 75 2.99 2.32 -13.56
C GLY A 75 3.50 2.64 -12.15
N LEU A 76 4.56 1.94 -11.74
CA LEU A 76 5.14 2.05 -10.39
C LEU A 76 5.54 3.49 -10.01
N PRO A 77 6.10 4.30 -10.95
CA PRO A 77 6.47 5.69 -10.66
C PRO A 77 5.31 6.61 -10.23
N MET A 78 4.05 6.17 -10.33
CA MET A 78 2.91 6.93 -9.80
C MET A 78 2.97 7.09 -8.27
N ARG A 79 3.49 6.09 -7.56
CA ARG A 79 3.59 6.12 -6.08
C ARG A 79 4.98 5.83 -5.56
N LEU A 80 5.82 5.13 -6.32
CA LEU A 80 7.13 4.70 -5.89
C LEU A 80 8.24 5.46 -6.62
N GLU A 81 9.36 5.63 -5.93
CA GLU A 81 10.61 6.07 -6.56
C GLU A 81 11.23 4.84 -7.24
N GLY A 82 11.57 5.00 -8.53
CA GLY A 82 11.99 3.92 -9.40
C GLY A 82 10.86 3.10 -10.02
N GLY A 83 11.24 2.07 -10.79
CA GLY A 83 10.32 1.18 -11.49
C GLY A 83 9.95 1.63 -12.91
N VAL A 84 9.01 0.91 -13.53
CA VAL A 84 8.64 1.12 -14.93
C VAL A 84 7.38 1.96 -15.02
N ALA A 85 7.51 3.12 -15.68
CA ALA A 85 6.36 3.92 -16.09
C ALA A 85 5.70 3.29 -17.33
N ILE A 86 4.38 3.37 -17.38
CA ILE A 86 3.61 3.09 -18.60
C ILE A 86 2.96 4.38 -19.10
N PRO A 87 2.65 4.50 -20.40
CA PRO A 87 1.91 5.64 -20.90
C PRO A 87 0.59 5.80 -20.13
N ARG A 88 0.23 7.05 -19.83
CA ARG A 88 -1.06 7.35 -19.19
C ARG A 88 -2.21 6.88 -20.09
N ALA A 89 -3.35 6.56 -19.48
CA ALA A 89 -4.52 6.03 -20.18
C ALA A 89 -4.91 6.83 -21.46
N MET A 90 -4.86 8.16 -21.42
CA MET A 90 -5.15 9.00 -22.59
C MET A 90 -4.12 8.87 -23.72
N ALA A 91 -2.84 8.65 -23.39
CA ALA A 91 -1.81 8.41 -24.41
C ALA A 91 -2.03 7.06 -25.10
N LEU A 92 -2.43 6.02 -24.35
CA LEU A 92 -2.84 4.73 -24.92
C LEU A 92 -4.06 4.90 -25.84
N GLY A 93 -5.09 5.62 -25.40
CA GLY A 93 -6.29 5.89 -26.21
C GLY A 93 -5.99 6.68 -27.50
N ARG A 94 -4.93 7.50 -27.51
CA ARG A 94 -4.48 8.17 -28.74
C ARG A 94 -3.91 7.19 -29.77
N THR A 95 -3.21 6.14 -29.33
CA THR A 95 -2.58 5.16 -30.23
C THR A 95 -3.59 4.25 -30.93
N THR A 96 -4.79 4.07 -30.39
CA THR A 96 -5.86 3.28 -31.01
C THR A 96 -6.63 4.03 -32.11
N ALA A 97 -6.36 5.31 -32.36
CA ALA A 97 -7.04 6.11 -33.39
C ALA A 97 -6.48 5.90 -34.81
N GLU A 98 -5.46 5.06 -34.97
CA GLU A 98 -4.78 4.78 -36.26
C GLU A 98 -4.97 3.32 -36.76
N ILE A 99 -5.95 2.57 -36.22
CA ILE A 99 -6.31 1.20 -36.66
C ILE A 99 -7.69 1.21 -37.31
#